data_AF-A0A821ZTW0-F1
#
_entry.id   AF-A0A821ZTW0-F1
#
_cell.length_a   1.000
_cell.length_b   1.000
_cell.length_c   1.000
_cell.angle_alpha   90.00
_cell.angle_beta   90.00
_cell.angle_gamma   90.00
#
_symmetry.space_group_name_H-M   'P 1'
#
loop_
_entity.id
_entity.type
_entity.pdbx_description
1 polymer ?
#
loop_
_entity_poly.entity_id
_entity_poly.type
_entity_poly.pdbx_seq_one_letter_code
_entity_poly.pdbx_strand_id
1 'polypeptide(L)' 'MPHLLISTKIRLEPGPTVVGDENVDPEIMAHLGAKLFREKCNT' A
#
# COMPACT_ATOMS: atom_id res chain seq x y z
N MET A 1 11.46 -7.17 7.14
CA MET A 1 11.79 -5.74 6.93
C MET A 1 11.50 -4.97 8.22
N PRO A 2 12.43 -4.14 8.75
CA PRO A 2 12.23 -3.41 10.00
C PRO A 2 11.40 -2.12 9.85
N HIS A 3 11.24 -1.59 8.63
CA HIS A 3 10.52 -0.35 8.36
C HIS A 3 9.47 -0.53 7.26
N LEU A 4 8.36 0.19 7.37
CA LEU A 4 7.24 0.19 6.43
C LEU A 4 6.81 1.63 6.14
N LEU A 5 6.61 1.97 4.86
CA LEU A 5 6.09 3.27 4.45
C LEU A 5 4.61 3.14 4.11
N ILE A 6 3.78 3.95 4.76
CA ILE A 6 2.34 4.00 4.54
C ILE A 6 1.97 5.40 4.08
N SER A 7 1.15 5.50 3.04
CA SER A 7 0.65 6.78 2.53
C SER A 7 -0.83 6.71 2.17
N THR A 8 -1.52 7.85 2.26
CA THR A 8 -2.92 8.01 1.83
C THR A 8 -3.04 9.27 0.97
N LYS A 9 -4.04 9.32 0.09
CA LYS A 9 -4.30 10.46 -0.79
C LYS A 9 -5.37 11.37 -0.19
N ILE A 10 -5.17 12.69 -0.26
CA ILE A 10 -6.13 13.78 -0.03
C ILE A 10 -6.67 13.90 1.42
N ARG A 11 -7.29 12.87 1.98
CA ARG A 11 -7.85 12.87 3.34
C ARG A 11 -7.44 11.60 4.08
N LEU A 12 -7.30 11.71 5.40
CA LEU A 12 -6.96 10.57 6.25
C LEU A 12 -8.16 9.66 6.52
N GLU A 13 -9.37 10.24 6.52
CA GLU A 13 -10.60 9.59 6.97
C GLU A 13 -11.12 8.54 5.95
N PRO A 14 -11.33 8.86 4.65
CA PRO A 14 -11.62 7.86 3.63
C PRO A 14 -10.33 7.38 2.93
N GLY A 15 -10.02 6.08 3.07
CA GLY A 15 -8.96 5.41 2.31
C GLY A 15 -9.38 5.09 0.87
N PRO A 16 -8.42 4.92 -0.06
CA PRO A 16 -7.46 3.83 0.03
C PRO A 16 -6.08 4.24 0.58
N THR A 17 -5.48 3.34 1.36
CA THR A 17 -4.14 3.51 1.94
C THR A 17 -3.14 2.60 1.21
N VAL A 18 -2.04 3.18 0.73
CA VAL A 18 -0.92 2.46 0.14
C VAL A 18 0.00 2.02 1.26
N VAL A 19 0.26 0.72 1.36
CA VAL A 19 0.94 0.10 2.51
C VAL A 19 2.28 -0.56 2.18
N GLY A 20 2.70 -0.59 0.91
CA GLY A 20 3.97 -1.20 0.51
C GLY A 20 4.20 -1.19 -1.00
N ASP A 21 5.37 -1.69 -1.40
CA ASP A 21 5.78 -1.89 -2.79
C ASP A 21 5.93 -3.39 -3.11
N GLU A 22 6.52 -3.72 -4.26
CA GLU A 22 6.72 -5.09 -4.74
C GLU A 22 7.71 -5.92 -3.91
N ASN A 23 8.58 -5.28 -3.12
CA ASN A 23 9.59 -5.96 -2.32
C ASN A 23 9.15 -6.20 -0.88
N VAL A 24 7.93 -5.78 -0.53
CA VAL A 24 7.39 -5.88 0.82
C VAL A 24 6.99 -7.32 1.18
N ASP A 25 6.98 -7.65 2.47
CA ASP A 25 6.70 -9.00 2.94
C ASP A 25 5.24 -9.41 2.64
N PRO A 26 5.01 -10.48 1.86
CA PRO A 26 3.68 -10.95 1.52
C PRO A 26 2.83 -11.33 2.74
N GLU A 27 3.45 -11.84 3.81
CA GLU A 27 2.72 -12.22 5.03
C GLU A 27 2.15 -10.99 5.75
N ILE A 28 2.92 -9.90 5.80
CA ILE A 28 2.49 -8.63 6.37
C ILE A 28 1.36 -8.03 5.53
N MET A 29 1.48 -8.06 4.20
CA MET A 29 0.42 -7.56 3.30
C MET A 29 -0.87 -8.36 3.42
N ALA A 30 -0.77 -9.69 3.54
CA ALA A 30 -1.91 -10.55 3.77
C ALA A 30 -2.58 -10.26 5.11
N HIS A 31 -1.79 -10.06 6.18
CA HIS A 31 -2.30 -9.68 7.49
C HIS A 31 -3.06 -8.34 7.49
N LEU A 32 -2.58 -7.36 6.72
CA LEU A 32 -3.22 -6.06 6.55
C LEU A 32 -4.43 -6.08 5.59
N GLY A 33 -4.72 -7.22 4.95
CA GLY A 33 -5.78 -7.32 3.94
C GLY A 33 -5.51 -6.48 2.69
N ALA A 34 -4.23 -6.19 2.40
CA ALA A 34 -3.83 -5.37 1.28
C ALA A 34 -4.11 -6.08 -0.05
N LYS A 35 -4.43 -5.30 -1.10
CA LYS A 35 -4.62 -5.79 -2.46
C LYS A 35 -3.57 -5.17 -3.38
N LEU A 36 -2.96 -5.99 -4.23
CA LEU A 36 -2.03 -5.51 -5.24
C LEU A 36 -2.79 -4.63 -6.25
N PHE A 37 -2.38 -3.37 -6.36
CA PHE A 37 -2.91 -2.42 -7.32
C PHE A 37 -1.75 -1.81 -8.11
N ARG A 38 -1.87 -1.79 -9.43
CA ARG A 38 -0.93 -1.08 -10.31
C ARG A 38 -1.63 0.16 -10.85
N GLU A 39 -1.16 1.32 -10.42
CA GLU A 39 -1.62 2.59 -10.99
C GLU A 39 -1.17 2.67 -12.45
N LYS A 40 -2.09 3.01 -13.35
CA LYS A 40 -1.74 3.20 -14.77
C LYS A 40 -0.84 4.43 -14.87
N CYS A 41 0.27 4.31 -15.57
CA CYS A 41 1.09 5.46 -15.94
C CYS A 41 0.24 6.39 -16.81
N ASN A 42 0.07 7.65 -16.39
CA ASN A 42 -0.53 8.67 -17.26
C ASN A 42 0.51 9.02 -18.33
N THR A 43 0.22 8.63 -19.57
CA THR A 43 0.93 9.08 -20.77
C THR A 43 0.68 10.56 -21.03
#